data_AF-W5YLJ1-F1
#
_entry.id   AF-W5YLJ1-F1
#
_cell.length_a   1.000
_cell.length_b   1.000
_cell.length_c   1.000
_cell.angle_alpha   90.00
_cell.angle_beta   90.00
_cell.angle_gamma   90.00
#
_symmetry.space_group_name_H-M   'P 1'
#
loop_
_entity.id
_entity.type
_entity.pdbx_description
1 polymer ?
#
loop_
_entity_poly.entity_id
_entity_poly.type
_entity_poly.pdbx_seq_one_letter_code
_entity_poly.pdbx_strand_id
1 'polypeptide(L)' 'MSVLERPNLYFIGEVVDVTGHLGGHNFQWAWASGVAAGNDA' A
#
# COMPACT_ATOMS: atom_id res chain seq x y z
N MET A 1 -2.16 -3.59 -5.56
CA MET A 1 -1.31 -2.37 -5.46
C MET A 1 -0.29 -2.31 -6.60
N SER A 2 -0.68 -2.74 -7.80
CA SER A 2 0.21 -2.89 -8.96
C SER A 2 0.40 -1.58 -9.71
N VAL A 3 1.56 -1.44 -10.34
CA VAL A 3 1.86 -0.33 -11.26
C VAL A 3 1.24 -0.62 -12.62
N LEU A 4 0.48 0.34 -13.16
CA LEU A 4 -0.25 0.18 -14.43
C LEU A 4 0.67 -0.12 -15.62
N GLU A 5 1.82 0.56 -15.71
CA GLU A 5 2.75 0.45 -16.85
C GLU A 5 3.84 -0.61 -16.66
N ARG A 6 3.96 -1.20 -15.46
CA ARG A 6 5.01 -2.15 -15.11
C ARG A 6 4.39 -3.35 -14.39
N PRO A 7 4.03 -4.41 -15.14
CA PRO A 7 3.51 -5.63 -14.56
C PRO A 7 4.45 -6.18 -13.48
N ASN A 8 3.87 -6.74 -12.42
CA ASN A 8 4.56 -7.31 -11.26
C ASN A 8 5.39 -6.33 -10.41
N LEU A 9 5.28 -5.01 -10.64
CA LEU A 9 5.82 -3.99 -9.76
C LEU A 9 4.73 -3.45 -8.83
N TYR A 10 5.03 -3.35 -7.54
CA TYR A 10 4.09 -2.95 -6.49
C TYR A 10 4.71 -1.96 -5.52
N PHE A 11 3.90 -1.05 -4.99
CA PHE A 11 4.26 -0.14 -3.89
C PHE A 11 3.21 -0.22 -2.79
N ILE A 12 3.65 -0.21 -1.53
CA ILE A 12 2.77 -0.33 -0.35
C ILE A 12 3.21 0.62 0.76
N GLY A 13 2.32 0.88 1.71
CA GLY A 13 2.61 1.70 2.88
C GLY A 13 2.92 3.16 2.53
N GLU A 14 3.74 3.79 3.36
CA GLU A 14 3.98 5.25 3.37
C GLU A 14 4.83 5.76 2.20
N VAL A 15 5.43 4.87 1.40
CA VAL A 15 6.11 5.28 0.16
C VAL A 15 5.11 5.78 -0.89
N VAL A 16 3.84 5.38 -0.78
CA VAL A 16 2.74 5.87 -1.60
C VAL A 16 2.21 7.16 -0.98
N ASP A 17 1.78 8.11 -1.82
CA ASP A 17 1.21 9.40 -1.40
C ASP A 17 -0.17 9.26 -0.75
N VAL A 18 -0.18 8.64 0.43
CA VAL A 18 -1.34 8.43 1.29
C VAL A 18 -0.90 8.67 2.73
N THR A 19 -1.44 9.72 3.34
CA THR A 19 -1.16 10.07 4.74
C THR A 19 -2.46 10.06 5.53
N GLY A 20 -2.51 9.23 6.57
CA GLY A 20 -3.62 9.16 7.52
C GLY A 20 -3.47 10.16 8.68
N HIS A 21 -4.60 10.49 9.31
CA HIS A 21 -4.61 11.29 10.53
C HIS A 21 -3.89 10.56 11.69
N LEU A 22 -3.39 11.32 12.66
CA LEU A 22 -2.89 10.76 13.92
C LEU A 22 -3.95 9.87 14.57
N GLY A 23 -3.53 8.74 15.14
CA GLY A 23 -4.45 7.75 15.73
C GLY A 23 -4.40 6.36 15.08
N GLY A 24 -3.27 5.98 14.46
CA GLY A 24 -3.04 4.62 13.96
C GLY A 24 -3.46 4.38 12.51
N HIS A 25 -4.00 5.38 11.80
CA HIS A 25 -4.41 5.23 10.40
C HIS A 25 -3.26 4.86 9.45
N ASN A 26 -2.04 5.35 9.70
CA ASN A 26 -0.86 4.98 8.91
C ASN A 26 -0.48 3.51 9.10
N PHE A 27 -0.62 2.97 10.32
CA PHE A 27 -0.42 1.54 10.54
C PHE A 27 -1.50 0.73 9.82
N GLN A 28 -2.77 1.10 9.96
CA GLN A 28 -3.85 0.43 9.22
C GLN A 28 -3.62 0.45 7.71
N TRP A 29 -3.16 1.57 7.15
CA TRP A 29 -2.80 1.71 5.74
C TRP A 29 -1.65 0.79 5.35
N ALA A 30 -0.56 0.75 6.13
CA ALA A 30 0.57 -0.12 5.87
C ALA A 30 0.15 -1.60 5.81
N TRP A 31 -0.70 -2.05 6.74
CA TRP A 31 -1.21 -3.42 6.75
C TRP A 31 -2.15 -3.72 5.59
N ALA A 32 -3.16 -2.86 5.37
CA ALA A 32 -4.16 -3.09 4.33
C ALA A 32 -3.54 -3.08 2.93
N SER A 33 -2.65 -2.12 2.66
CA SER A 33 -1.94 -2.03 1.37
C SER A 33 -1.00 -3.22 1.16
N GLY A 34 -0.31 -3.68 2.20
CA GLY A 34 0.52 -4.88 2.17
C GLY A 34 -0.28 -6.14 1.80
N VAL A 35 -1.41 -6.39 2.46
CA VAL A 35 -2.30 -7.52 2.14
C VAL A 35 -2.84 -7.41 0.71
N ALA A 36 -3.27 -6.21 0.28
CA ALA A 36 -3.78 -5.99 -1.07
C ALA A 36 -2.72 -6.20 -2.17
N ALA A 37 -1.43 -5.96 -1.88
CA ALA A 37 -0.35 -6.29 -2.80
C ALA A 37 -0.02 -7.79 -2.79
N GLY A 38 0.07 -8.39 -1.59
CA GLY A 38 0.44 -9.79 -1.43
C GLY A 38 -0.60 -10.79 -1.96
N ASN A 39 -1.89 -10.44 -1.93
CA ASN A 39 -2.95 -11.29 -2.47
C ASN A 39 -3.08 -11.22 -4.01
N ASP A 40 -2.46 -10.23 -4.64
CA ASP A 40 -2.44 -10.03 -6.10
C ASP A 40 -1.17 -10.65 -6.75
N ALA A 41 -0.18 -11.01 -5.92
CA ALA A 41 1.12 -11.55 -6.32
C ALA A 41 1.11 -13.07 -6.53
#